data_AF-A0A660N783-F1
#
_entry.id   AF-A0A660N783-F1
#
_cell.length_a   1.000
_cell.length_b   1.000
_cell.length_c   1.000
_cell.angle_alpha   90.00
_cell.angle_beta   90.00
_cell.angle_gamma   90.00
#
_symmetry.space_group_name_H-M   'P 1'
#
loop_
_entity.id
_entity.type
_entity.pdbx_description
1 polymer ?
#
loop_
_entity_poly.entity_id
_entity_poly.type
_entity_poly.pdbx_seq_one_letter_code
_entity_poly.pdbx_strand_id
1 'polypeptide(L)'
;MNLPSSALSLLALATLAACAGGSAINEPLTAAPIPVLKAVDTTSPNVVADTSADREQRTFATQGGSVKPFTITKPSPYIPGLMLTNQEILYQAPDGKYYDFGTYNTLIMPSSSTSARVLPTSHSMQPLDSGGKMIACCTNQTSTGMNALRLKSMQFGAWMSPSKTVSLFAGGTPAPTDTLQGVDTAGRPTGKATYEVIGLRVKNDRAVTSSYETRYSPYNTGQVVTGSFLTVNFNTGKLGGTIIGNSDFGDSITMQDVNVNGNQFSGTASSGGHTGQVSGGLFAKEERFYSGTLEHPSGGEIGGTVNFGSNSPLNASFGGTRREYNAADTSTDTSHLVSP
;
A
#
# COMPACT_ATOMS: atom_id res chain seq x y z
N MET A 1 -47.20 -62.96 -49.90
CA MET A 1 -46.09 -63.67 -49.23
C MET A 1 -44.79 -63.20 -49.86
N ASN A 2 -43.85 -62.79 -49.01
CA ASN A 2 -42.39 -62.72 -49.18
C ASN A 2 -41.77 -61.84 -50.30
N LEU A 3 -41.09 -60.78 -49.81
CA LEU A 3 -39.89 -60.08 -50.31
C LEU A 3 -38.82 -61.04 -50.91
N PRO A 4 -37.80 -60.62 -51.72
CA PRO A 4 -36.97 -59.44 -51.39
C PRO A 4 -36.15 -58.73 -52.51
N SER A 5 -35.41 -57.70 -52.07
CA SER A 5 -34.05 -57.31 -52.47
C SER A 5 -33.78 -56.47 -53.73
N SER A 6 -33.29 -55.25 -53.43
CA SER A 6 -31.98 -54.71 -53.84
C SER A 6 -31.88 -53.58 -54.87
N ALA A 7 -31.15 -52.54 -54.40
CA ALA A 7 -30.16 -51.71 -55.09
C ALA A 7 -30.62 -50.52 -55.94
N LEU A 8 -30.31 -49.31 -55.45
CA LEU A 8 -29.71 -48.18 -56.18
C LEU A 8 -29.33 -47.12 -55.13
N SER A 9 -28.10 -47.18 -54.59
CA SER A 9 -26.92 -46.46 -55.09
C SER A 9 -27.11 -44.94 -55.10
N LEU A 10 -26.62 -44.26 -54.06
CA LEU A 10 -26.06 -42.93 -54.22
C LEU A 10 -24.74 -42.84 -53.46
N LEU A 11 -23.69 -42.62 -54.26
CA LEU A 11 -22.31 -42.43 -53.86
C LEU A 11 -22.13 -41.24 -52.91
N ALA A 12 -21.15 -41.40 -52.04
CA ALA A 12 -20.51 -40.35 -51.26
C ALA A 12 -19.93 -39.24 -52.16
N LEU A 13 -20.19 -37.98 -51.78
CA LEU A 13 -19.21 -36.91 -51.91
C LEU A 13 -18.88 -36.40 -50.51
N ALA A 14 -17.74 -36.83 -50.00
CA ALA A 14 -17.09 -36.22 -48.85
C ALA A 14 -16.57 -34.84 -49.26
N THR A 15 -17.14 -33.79 -48.68
CA THR A 15 -16.48 -32.49 -48.58
C THR A 15 -16.19 -32.26 -47.10
N LEU A 16 -14.91 -32.39 -46.72
CA LEU A 16 -14.41 -31.90 -45.43
C LEU A 16 -14.46 -30.37 -45.46
N ALA A 17 -15.53 -29.79 -44.91
CA ALA A 17 -15.52 -28.41 -44.45
C ALA A 17 -15.48 -28.45 -42.93
N ALA A 18 -14.36 -27.99 -42.38
CA ALA A 18 -14.20 -27.73 -40.96
C ALA A 18 -15.29 -26.75 -40.52
N CYS A 19 -16.31 -27.25 -39.81
CA CYS A 19 -17.21 -26.39 -39.05
C CYS A 19 -16.43 -25.94 -37.82
N ALA A 20 -15.77 -24.80 -37.96
CA ALA A 20 -15.30 -23.99 -36.86
C ALA A 20 -16.47 -23.82 -35.88
N GLY A 21 -16.35 -24.48 -34.72
CA GLY A 21 -17.32 -24.40 -33.65
C GLY A 21 -17.41 -22.96 -33.14
N GLY A 22 -18.38 -22.23 -33.68
CA GLY A 22 -18.89 -20.99 -33.11
C GLY A 22 -19.68 -21.28 -31.85
N SER A 23 -19.01 -21.75 -30.81
CA SER A 23 -19.53 -21.69 -29.46
C SER A 23 -19.12 -20.34 -28.90
N ALA A 24 -20.02 -19.36 -29.04
CA ALA A 24 -20.02 -18.15 -28.23
C ALA A 24 -20.26 -18.56 -26.76
N ILE A 25 -19.26 -19.19 -26.16
CA ILE A 25 -19.15 -19.28 -24.72
C ILE A 25 -18.65 -17.89 -24.33
N ASN A 26 -19.58 -16.98 -24.09
CA ASN A 26 -19.29 -15.86 -23.22
C ASN A 26 -18.78 -16.49 -21.93
N GLU A 27 -17.48 -16.33 -21.64
CA GLU A 27 -16.99 -16.48 -20.28
C GLU A 27 -17.97 -15.73 -19.37
N PRO A 28 -18.46 -16.33 -18.28
CA PRO A 28 -19.38 -15.65 -17.41
C PRO A 28 -18.70 -14.37 -16.90
N LEU A 29 -19.13 -13.22 -17.43
CA LEU A 29 -18.67 -11.86 -17.12
C LEU A 29 -19.02 -11.43 -15.69
N THR A 30 -19.38 -12.36 -14.81
CA THR A 30 -19.68 -12.05 -13.42
C THR A 30 -18.40 -12.22 -12.61
N ALA A 31 -17.51 -11.23 -12.70
CA ALA A 31 -16.63 -10.96 -11.57
C ALA A 31 -17.55 -10.80 -10.35
N ALA A 32 -17.36 -11.66 -9.33
CA ALA A 32 -18.16 -11.60 -8.12
C ALA A 32 -18.10 -10.16 -7.54
N PRO A 33 -19.23 -9.57 -7.13
CA PRO A 33 -19.24 -8.21 -6.62
C PRO A 33 -18.37 -8.11 -5.36
N ILE A 34 -17.65 -7.01 -5.22
CA ILE A 34 -16.87 -6.74 -4.00
C ILE A 34 -17.82 -6.71 -2.80
N PRO A 35 -17.62 -7.55 -1.76
CA PRO A 35 -18.54 -7.63 -0.63
C PRO A 35 -18.50 -6.35 0.22
N VAL A 36 -19.61 -6.04 0.86
CA VAL A 36 -19.69 -4.95 1.85
C VAL A 36 -18.91 -5.34 3.10
N LEU A 37 -17.96 -4.49 3.52
CA LEU A 37 -17.20 -4.66 4.75
C LEU A 37 -18.02 -4.17 5.93
N LYS A 38 -18.23 -5.06 6.91
CA LYS A 38 -18.90 -4.72 8.18
C LYS A 38 -17.88 -4.21 9.18
N ALA A 39 -18.28 -3.24 10.00
CA ALA A 39 -17.44 -2.77 11.08
C ALA A 39 -17.19 -3.88 12.13
N VAL A 40 -15.99 -3.86 12.71
CA VAL A 40 -15.62 -4.72 13.83
C VAL A 40 -16.30 -4.18 15.09
N ASP A 41 -16.99 -5.06 15.82
CA ASP A 41 -17.55 -4.73 17.12
C ASP A 41 -16.46 -4.80 18.20
N THR A 42 -15.89 -3.64 18.51
CA THR A 42 -14.85 -3.50 19.54
C THR A 42 -15.40 -3.51 20.97
N THR A 43 -16.71 -3.65 21.16
CA THR A 43 -17.31 -3.83 22.51
C THR A 43 -17.37 -5.30 22.92
N SER A 44 -17.11 -6.22 21.98
CA SER A 44 -16.98 -7.63 22.27
C SER A 44 -15.88 -7.88 23.30
N PRO A 45 -16.10 -8.74 24.32
CA PRO A 45 -15.05 -9.10 25.27
C PRO A 45 -13.84 -9.79 24.63
N ASN A 46 -13.98 -10.26 23.38
CA ASN A 46 -12.91 -10.88 22.61
C ASN A 46 -12.05 -9.87 21.82
N VAL A 47 -12.38 -8.57 21.87
CA VAL A 47 -11.66 -7.50 21.17
C VAL A 47 -11.24 -6.46 22.21
N VAL A 48 -9.96 -6.49 22.60
CA VAL A 48 -9.44 -5.65 23.67
C VAL A 48 -8.45 -4.64 23.09
N ALA A 49 -8.68 -3.36 23.34
CA ALA A 49 -7.74 -2.31 22.94
C ALA A 49 -6.38 -2.53 23.62
N ASP A 50 -5.30 -2.46 22.84
CA ASP A 50 -3.95 -2.63 23.36
C ASP A 50 -3.38 -1.26 23.77
N THR A 51 -3.21 -1.05 25.07
CA THR A 51 -2.68 0.21 25.63
C THR A 51 -1.21 0.13 25.99
N SER A 52 -0.50 -0.92 25.56
CA SER A 52 0.93 -1.04 25.83
C SER A 52 1.73 -0.02 25.02
N ALA A 53 2.74 0.60 25.66
CA ALA A 53 3.61 1.57 25.00
C ALA A 53 4.37 0.97 23.80
N ASP A 54 4.66 -0.34 23.85
CA ASP A 54 5.32 -1.07 22.76
C ASP A 54 4.51 -1.09 21.45
N ARG A 55 3.19 -0.92 21.56
CA ARG A 55 2.22 -1.04 20.46
C ARG A 55 1.61 0.30 20.08
N GLU A 56 2.06 1.41 20.67
CA GLU A 56 1.56 2.75 20.32
C GLU A 56 1.70 3.00 18.81
N GLN A 57 0.63 3.54 18.22
CA GLN A 57 0.54 3.82 16.79
C GLN A 57 0.45 5.32 16.57
N ARG A 58 1.04 5.81 15.46
CA ARG A 58 0.90 7.19 15.00
C ARG A 58 0.21 7.19 13.64
N THR A 59 -0.74 8.09 13.43
CA THR A 59 -1.40 8.29 12.13
C THR A 59 -1.33 9.74 11.70
N PHE A 60 -0.98 9.97 10.44
CA PHE A 60 -1.16 11.22 9.73
C PHE A 60 -2.38 11.07 8.82
N ALA A 61 -3.40 11.89 9.02
CA ALA A 61 -4.63 11.82 8.24
C ALA A 61 -5.10 13.21 7.79
N THR A 62 -5.68 13.31 6.59
CA THR A 62 -6.13 14.59 6.04
C THR A 62 -7.39 15.11 6.70
N GLN A 63 -8.29 14.21 7.14
CA GLN A 63 -9.58 14.56 7.74
C GLN A 63 -10.03 13.52 8.80
N GLY A 64 -9.13 13.21 9.74
CA GLY A 64 -9.40 12.30 10.86
C GLY A 64 -9.30 10.81 10.48
N GLY A 65 -9.54 9.96 11.48
CA GLY A 65 -9.30 8.52 11.39
C GLY A 65 -7.86 8.15 11.80
N SER A 66 -7.68 6.92 12.30
CA SER A 66 -6.42 6.46 12.86
C SER A 66 -6.32 4.94 12.87
N VAL A 67 -5.12 4.39 12.67
CA VAL A 67 -4.85 2.98 13.00
C VAL A 67 -4.70 2.80 14.50
N LYS A 68 -5.26 1.72 15.05
CA LYS A 68 -5.27 1.42 16.48
C LYS A 68 -4.96 -0.07 16.74
N PRO A 69 -4.17 -0.37 17.78
CA PRO A 69 -3.79 -1.74 18.11
C PRO A 69 -4.83 -2.42 19.00
N PHE A 70 -5.05 -3.71 18.75
CA PHE A 70 -5.96 -4.56 19.51
C PHE A 70 -5.34 -5.94 19.75
N THR A 71 -5.75 -6.58 20.84
CA THR A 71 -5.64 -8.02 21.03
C THR A 71 -7.01 -8.64 20.73
N ILE A 72 -7.07 -9.52 19.74
CA ILE A 72 -8.32 -10.11 19.25
C ILE A 72 -8.28 -11.63 19.40
N THR A 73 -9.33 -12.18 20.00
CA THR A 73 -9.50 -13.62 20.21
C THR A 73 -10.58 -14.16 19.28
N LYS A 74 -10.23 -15.10 18.40
CA LYS A 74 -11.14 -15.74 17.43
C LYS A 74 -11.18 -17.25 17.66
N PRO A 75 -12.33 -17.92 17.51
CA PRO A 75 -12.37 -19.38 17.54
C PRO A 75 -11.58 -19.96 16.36
N SER A 76 -10.85 -21.04 16.60
CA SER A 76 -10.12 -21.74 15.54
C SER A 76 -11.10 -22.33 14.53
N PRO A 77 -10.90 -22.11 13.21
CA PRO A 77 -11.71 -22.75 12.18
C PRO A 77 -11.39 -24.24 12.03
N TYR A 78 -10.32 -24.75 12.66
CA TYR A 78 -9.82 -26.11 12.45
C TYR A 78 -9.89 -27.00 13.70
N ILE A 79 -9.83 -26.41 14.90
CA ILE A 79 -9.77 -27.17 16.15
C ILE A 79 -10.94 -26.76 17.05
N PRO A 80 -11.93 -27.65 17.27
CA PRO A 80 -13.06 -27.37 18.16
C PRO A 80 -12.61 -26.97 19.57
N GLY A 81 -13.17 -25.87 20.09
CA GLY A 81 -12.88 -25.37 21.44
C GLY A 81 -11.56 -24.59 21.59
N LEU A 82 -10.71 -24.53 20.56
CA LEU A 82 -9.49 -23.73 20.60
C LEU A 82 -9.79 -22.26 20.29
N MET A 83 -9.31 -21.36 21.14
CA MET A 83 -9.35 -19.91 20.92
C MET A 83 -7.97 -19.41 20.51
N LEU A 84 -7.90 -18.59 19.46
CA LEU A 84 -6.69 -18.01 18.91
C LEU A 84 -6.64 -16.52 19.24
N THR A 85 -5.69 -16.11 20.08
CA THR A 85 -5.49 -14.71 20.46
C THR A 85 -4.30 -14.14 19.70
N ASN A 86 -4.52 -13.09 18.92
CA ASN A 86 -3.49 -12.42 18.13
C ASN A 86 -3.54 -10.90 18.31
N GLN A 87 -2.39 -10.27 18.13
CA GLN A 87 -2.32 -8.82 18.00
C GLN A 87 -2.68 -8.41 16.58
N GLU A 88 -3.61 -7.47 16.45
CA GLU A 88 -4.09 -6.96 15.17
C GLU A 88 -4.12 -5.42 15.19
N ILE A 89 -4.14 -4.82 14.01
CA ILE A 89 -4.35 -3.38 13.83
C ILE A 89 -5.68 -3.19 13.11
N LEU A 90 -6.53 -2.32 13.66
CA LEU A 90 -7.78 -1.90 13.04
C LEU A 90 -7.69 -0.43 12.65
N TYR A 91 -8.35 -0.06 11.56
CA TYR A 91 -8.54 1.34 11.20
C TYR A 91 -9.82 1.87 11.81
N GLN A 92 -9.70 2.88 12.68
CA GLN A 92 -10.84 3.68 13.13
C GLN A 92 -11.11 4.78 12.11
N ALA A 93 -12.26 4.72 11.44
CA ALA A 93 -12.70 5.74 10.50
C ALA A 93 -13.11 7.04 11.22
N PRO A 94 -13.22 8.17 10.50
CA PRO A 94 -13.67 9.45 11.09
C PRO A 94 -15.05 9.40 11.75
N ASP A 95 -15.91 8.45 11.36
CA ASP A 95 -17.23 8.22 11.98
C ASP A 95 -17.18 7.35 13.25
N GLY A 96 -15.97 6.95 13.68
CA GLY A 96 -15.72 6.16 14.88
C GLY A 96 -15.81 4.64 14.69
N LYS A 97 -16.23 4.14 13.52
CA LYS A 97 -16.30 2.70 13.22
C LYS A 97 -14.91 2.10 12.99
N TYR A 98 -14.74 0.84 13.34
CA TYR A 98 -13.49 0.11 13.16
C TYR A 98 -13.58 -0.88 12.01
N TYR A 99 -12.55 -0.93 11.17
CA TYR A 99 -12.47 -1.82 10.02
C TYR A 99 -11.12 -2.55 10.02
N ASP A 100 -11.13 -3.82 9.64
CA ASP A 100 -9.92 -4.61 9.47
C ASP A 100 -9.26 -4.34 8.11
N PHE A 101 -7.99 -4.74 7.99
CA PHE A 101 -7.29 -4.79 6.71
C PHE A 101 -7.41 -6.20 6.14
N GLY A 102 -8.28 -6.35 5.15
CA GLY A 102 -8.65 -7.64 4.57
C GLY A 102 -8.16 -7.81 3.13
N THR A 103 -8.78 -8.73 2.41
CA THR A 103 -8.42 -9.04 1.02
C THR A 103 -9.02 -8.08 0.01
N TYR A 104 -10.21 -7.53 0.28
CA TYR A 104 -11.01 -6.76 -0.68
C TYR A 104 -10.84 -5.24 -0.59
N ASN A 105 -10.30 -4.73 0.52
CA ASN A 105 -10.00 -3.31 0.72
C ASN A 105 -8.51 -3.01 0.50
N THR A 106 -7.87 -3.71 -0.43
CA THR A 106 -6.46 -3.48 -0.77
C THR A 106 -6.27 -3.13 -2.24
N LEU A 107 -5.12 -2.55 -2.58
CA LEU A 107 -4.76 -2.27 -3.98
C LEU A 107 -4.75 -3.56 -4.82
N ILE A 108 -5.12 -3.41 -6.10
CA ILE A 108 -5.03 -4.50 -7.07
C ILE A 108 -3.56 -4.90 -7.22
N MET A 109 -3.30 -6.20 -7.09
CA MET A 109 -1.96 -6.76 -7.22
C MET A 109 -1.44 -6.62 -8.66
N PRO A 110 -0.13 -6.40 -8.86
CA PRO A 110 0.47 -6.50 -10.19
C PRO A 110 0.34 -7.94 -10.72
N SER A 111 0.20 -8.09 -12.04
CA SER A 111 0.23 -9.42 -12.65
C SER A 111 1.55 -10.12 -12.38
N SER A 112 1.48 -11.42 -12.07
CA SER A 112 2.64 -12.30 -11.93
C SER A 112 2.93 -13.13 -13.19
N SER A 113 2.24 -12.85 -14.31
CA SER A 113 2.35 -13.64 -15.55
C SER A 113 3.65 -13.43 -16.33
N THR A 114 4.40 -12.36 -16.07
CA THR A 114 5.68 -12.06 -16.72
C THR A 114 6.76 -11.71 -15.70
N SER A 115 7.94 -11.25 -16.10
CA SER A 115 8.92 -10.63 -15.20
C SER A 115 8.56 -9.19 -14.84
N ALA A 116 7.82 -8.49 -15.69
CA ALA A 116 7.37 -7.14 -15.40
C ALA A 116 6.33 -7.18 -14.27
N ARG A 117 6.41 -6.19 -13.38
CA ARG A 117 5.44 -5.94 -12.33
C ARG A 117 4.99 -4.51 -12.48
N VAL A 118 3.74 -4.32 -12.88
CA VAL A 118 3.15 -3.00 -13.07
C VAL A 118 2.01 -2.88 -12.08
N LEU A 119 2.08 -1.90 -11.19
CA LEU A 119 0.96 -1.58 -10.30
C LEU A 119 -0.12 -0.89 -11.15
N PRO A 120 -1.37 -1.42 -11.20
CA PRO A 120 -2.46 -0.70 -11.83
C PRO A 120 -2.63 0.67 -11.19
N THR A 121 -2.94 1.70 -11.98
CA THR A 121 -3.02 3.08 -11.50
C THR A 121 -4.39 3.47 -10.94
N SER A 122 -5.38 2.56 -11.01
CA SER A 122 -6.77 2.81 -10.63
C SER A 122 -7.42 1.57 -10.00
N HIS A 123 -7.93 1.71 -8.79
CA HIS A 123 -8.40 0.60 -7.96
C HIS A 123 -9.81 0.85 -7.42
N SER A 124 -10.59 -0.23 -7.35
CA SER A 124 -11.91 -0.19 -6.73
C SER A 124 -11.76 -0.15 -5.20
N MET A 125 -12.45 0.77 -4.55
CA MET A 125 -12.52 0.80 -3.08
C MET A 125 -13.65 -0.10 -2.58
N GLN A 126 -13.44 -0.79 -1.46
CA GLN A 126 -14.45 -1.69 -0.90
C GLN A 126 -15.61 -0.90 -0.27
N PRO A 127 -16.87 -1.22 -0.58
CA PRO A 127 -18.02 -0.60 0.09
C PRO A 127 -18.09 -0.99 1.57
N LEU A 128 -18.50 -0.06 2.42
CA LEU A 128 -18.65 -0.25 3.88
C LEU A 128 -20.12 -0.33 4.28
N ASP A 129 -20.38 -0.92 5.43
CA ASP A 129 -21.71 -0.97 6.07
C ASP A 129 -22.32 0.42 6.34
N SER A 130 -21.49 1.45 6.52
CA SER A 130 -21.91 2.84 6.66
C SER A 130 -22.40 3.47 5.35
N GLY A 131 -22.18 2.82 4.20
CA GLY A 131 -22.35 3.40 2.87
C GLY A 131 -21.10 4.13 2.35
N GLY A 132 -20.04 4.21 3.16
CA GLY A 132 -18.73 4.71 2.76
C GLY A 132 -17.91 3.70 1.95
N LYS A 133 -16.63 4.00 1.74
CA LYS A 133 -15.67 3.11 1.06
C LYS A 133 -14.30 3.15 1.74
N MET A 134 -13.54 2.05 1.67
CA MET A 134 -12.18 1.99 2.20
C MET A 134 -11.21 1.29 1.25
N ILE A 135 -9.96 1.72 1.26
CA ILE A 135 -8.84 1.01 0.65
C ILE A 135 -7.54 1.23 1.45
N ALA A 136 -6.62 0.28 1.38
CA ALA A 136 -5.29 0.31 1.99
C ALA A 136 -4.24 -0.36 1.08
N CYS A 137 -2.97 -0.33 1.48
CA CYS A 137 -1.88 -0.98 0.76
C CYS A 137 -2.00 -2.51 0.80
N CYS A 138 -1.59 -3.19 -0.28
CA CYS A 138 -1.66 -4.64 -0.43
C CYS A 138 -0.41 -5.38 0.10
N THR A 139 -0.19 -5.29 1.41
CA THR A 139 1.06 -5.70 2.08
C THR A 139 1.29 -7.20 2.24
N ASN A 140 0.25 -8.01 2.06
CA ASN A 140 0.22 -9.42 2.50
C ASN A 140 0.64 -10.44 1.43
N GLN A 141 1.18 -10.00 0.29
CA GLN A 141 1.60 -10.91 -0.80
C GLN A 141 3.11 -10.87 -1.05
N THR A 142 3.74 -12.05 -0.99
CA THR A 142 5.20 -12.23 -0.96
C THR A 142 5.88 -12.23 -2.33
N SER A 143 5.13 -12.47 -3.41
CA SER A 143 5.66 -12.68 -4.78
C SER A 143 5.50 -11.49 -5.72
N THR A 144 5.05 -10.33 -5.22
CA THR A 144 4.84 -9.14 -6.07
C THR A 144 6.14 -8.56 -6.61
N GLY A 145 7.26 -8.73 -5.90
CA GLY A 145 8.56 -8.15 -6.31
C GLY A 145 8.60 -6.62 -6.32
N MET A 146 7.64 -5.97 -5.65
CA MET A 146 7.50 -4.52 -5.60
C MET A 146 7.73 -4.02 -4.17
N ASN A 147 8.88 -3.42 -3.91
CA ASN A 147 9.40 -3.17 -2.56
C ASN A 147 8.61 -2.12 -1.77
N ALA A 148 8.10 -1.07 -2.43
CA ALA A 148 7.30 -0.04 -1.77
C ALA A 148 6.00 -0.61 -1.13
N LEU A 149 5.51 -1.75 -1.61
CA LEU A 149 4.31 -2.42 -1.10
C LEU A 149 4.59 -3.34 0.09
N ARG A 150 5.86 -3.63 0.42
CA ARG A 150 6.26 -4.61 1.45
C ARG A 150 6.27 -4.03 2.86
N LEU A 151 5.30 -3.19 3.18
CA LEU A 151 5.18 -2.59 4.51
C LEU A 151 4.86 -3.67 5.56
N LYS A 152 5.47 -3.53 6.74
CA LYS A 152 5.35 -4.40 7.91
C LYS A 152 4.96 -3.63 9.16
N SER A 153 5.34 -2.37 9.24
CA SER A 153 5.15 -1.54 10.43
C SER A 153 4.17 -0.38 10.22
N MET A 154 3.72 -0.13 9.00
CA MET A 154 2.70 0.87 8.69
C MET A 154 1.72 0.42 7.60
N GLN A 155 0.61 1.15 7.52
CA GLN A 155 -0.36 1.10 6.44
C GLN A 155 -0.65 2.51 5.93
N PHE A 156 -1.03 2.62 4.67
CA PHE A 156 -1.56 3.85 4.10
C PHE A 156 -2.75 3.54 3.21
N GLY A 157 -3.65 4.50 3.06
CA GLY A 157 -4.89 4.30 2.34
C GLY A 157 -5.80 5.51 2.39
N ALA A 158 -7.08 5.25 2.14
CA ALA A 158 -8.13 6.24 2.20
C ALA A 158 -9.46 5.64 2.67
N TRP A 159 -10.20 6.45 3.40
CA TRP A 159 -11.61 6.24 3.72
C TRP A 159 -12.44 7.35 3.07
N MET A 160 -13.54 6.96 2.44
CA MET A 160 -14.53 7.86 1.85
C MET A 160 -15.84 7.73 2.61
N SER A 161 -16.40 8.86 3.03
CA SER A 161 -17.70 8.91 3.69
C SER A 161 -18.86 8.62 2.72
N PRO A 162 -20.07 8.35 3.23
CA PRO A 162 -21.27 8.27 2.39
C PRO A 162 -21.55 9.56 1.62
N SER A 163 -21.16 10.72 2.18
CA SER A 163 -21.25 12.04 1.55
C SER A 163 -20.08 12.38 0.62
N LYS A 164 -19.22 11.40 0.31
CA LYS A 164 -18.08 11.52 -0.64
C LYS A 164 -16.93 12.41 -0.19
N THR A 165 -16.88 12.79 1.08
CA THR A 165 -15.68 13.40 1.68
C THR A 165 -14.63 12.31 1.92
N VAL A 166 -13.35 12.65 1.78
CA VAL A 166 -12.25 11.67 1.85
C VAL A 166 -11.27 12.05 2.94
N SER A 167 -10.94 11.07 3.79
CA SER A 167 -9.77 11.12 4.66
C SER A 167 -8.73 10.13 4.16
N LEU A 168 -7.59 10.64 3.72
CA LEU A 168 -6.42 9.85 3.37
C LEU A 168 -5.52 9.73 4.58
N PHE A 169 -4.92 8.57 4.80
CA PHE A 169 -4.10 8.32 5.98
C PHE A 169 -2.83 7.53 5.67
N ALA A 170 -1.82 7.73 6.50
CA ALA A 170 -0.66 6.88 6.65
C ALA A 170 -0.35 6.74 8.15
N GLY A 171 -0.27 5.52 8.66
CA GLY A 171 -0.05 5.30 10.08
C GLY A 171 0.49 3.92 10.41
N GLY A 172 1.15 3.82 11.55
CA GLY A 172 1.89 2.64 11.97
C GLY A 172 2.71 2.86 13.23
N THR A 173 3.60 1.92 13.51
CA THR A 173 4.55 1.97 14.63
C THR A 173 5.64 3.00 14.33
N PRO A 174 5.71 4.12 15.08
CA PRO A 174 6.70 5.17 14.83
C PRO A 174 8.12 4.66 15.08
N ALA A 175 9.07 5.13 14.27
CA ALA A 175 10.48 4.78 14.43
C ALA A 175 11.05 5.35 15.75
N PRO A 176 11.61 4.54 16.67
CA PRO A 176 12.26 5.06 17.87
C PRO A 176 13.42 5.99 17.50
N THR A 177 13.47 7.18 18.11
CA THR A 177 14.45 8.21 17.73
C THR A 177 15.87 7.90 18.20
N ASP A 178 16.00 7.11 19.25
CA ASP A 178 17.25 6.63 19.84
C ASP A 178 17.95 5.54 19.03
N THR A 179 17.24 4.93 18.07
CA THR A 179 17.79 3.91 17.17
C THR A 179 17.75 4.34 15.69
N LEU A 180 17.55 5.63 15.42
CA LEU A 180 17.70 6.19 14.07
C LEU A 180 19.15 6.06 13.58
N GLN A 181 19.33 6.05 12.27
CA GLN A 181 20.64 5.85 11.65
C GLN A 181 21.68 6.86 12.15
N GLY A 182 22.87 6.37 12.52
CA GLY A 182 23.97 7.21 13.01
C GLY A 182 23.90 7.56 14.50
N VAL A 183 22.79 7.28 15.20
CA VAL A 183 22.69 7.57 16.64
C VAL A 183 23.66 6.71 17.45
N ASP A 184 23.83 5.45 17.08
CA ASP A 184 24.75 4.50 17.71
C ASP A 184 26.23 4.89 17.59
N THR A 185 26.59 5.69 16.58
CA THR A 185 27.97 6.10 16.30
C THR A 185 28.24 7.58 16.63
N ALA A 186 27.25 8.46 16.49
CA ALA A 186 27.40 9.92 16.62
C ALA A 186 26.51 10.56 17.68
N GLY A 187 25.66 9.77 18.38
CA GLY A 187 24.70 10.25 19.39
C GLY A 187 23.54 11.07 18.82
N ARG A 188 23.41 11.16 17.49
CA ARG A 188 22.34 11.86 16.77
C ARG A 188 22.15 11.26 15.38
N PRO A 189 21.01 11.48 14.71
CA PRO A 189 20.82 11.03 13.34
C PRO A 189 21.83 11.65 12.37
N THR A 190 22.43 10.84 11.48
CA THR A 190 23.39 11.31 10.46
C THR A 190 23.21 10.62 9.11
N GLY A 191 23.76 11.21 8.06
CA GLY A 191 23.78 10.65 6.71
C GLY A 191 22.46 10.79 5.97
N LYS A 192 22.23 9.88 5.02
CA LYS A 192 21.05 9.89 4.11
C LYS A 192 20.35 8.54 4.07
N ALA A 193 19.06 8.56 3.77
CA ALA A 193 18.26 7.38 3.42
C ALA A 193 17.35 7.69 2.24
N THR A 194 17.24 6.74 1.31
CA THR A 194 16.34 6.81 0.16
C THR A 194 15.25 5.75 0.29
N TYR A 195 14.02 6.20 0.14
CA TYR A 195 12.81 5.41 0.27
C TYR A 195 12.13 5.28 -1.09
N GLU A 196 11.64 4.09 -1.37
CA GLU A 196 10.79 3.80 -2.53
C GLU A 196 9.34 3.82 -2.07
N VAL A 197 8.52 4.70 -2.65
CA VAL A 197 7.18 5.04 -2.14
C VAL A 197 6.09 4.93 -3.20
N ILE A 198 4.85 4.81 -2.74
CA ILE A 198 3.64 4.93 -3.56
C ILE A 198 2.77 6.04 -2.97
N GLY A 199 2.29 6.94 -3.85
CA GLY A 199 1.26 7.90 -3.51
C GLY A 199 -0.13 7.38 -3.88
N LEU A 200 -1.14 7.78 -3.11
CA LEU A 200 -2.54 7.46 -3.33
C LEU A 200 -3.40 8.71 -3.21
N ARG A 201 -4.28 8.92 -4.19
CA ARG A 201 -5.38 9.89 -4.18
C ARG A 201 -6.71 9.16 -4.34
N VAL A 202 -7.81 9.89 -4.20
CA VAL A 202 -9.15 9.40 -4.52
C VAL A 202 -9.77 10.30 -5.58
N LYS A 203 -10.20 9.70 -6.70
CA LYS A 203 -10.79 10.39 -7.85
C LYS A 203 -11.95 9.56 -8.39
N ASN A 204 -13.12 10.17 -8.52
CA ASN A 204 -14.32 9.54 -9.09
C ASN A 204 -14.65 8.17 -8.47
N ASP A 205 -14.79 8.10 -7.14
CA ASP A 205 -15.08 6.87 -6.38
C ASP A 205 -14.01 5.76 -6.44
N ARG A 206 -12.83 6.05 -7.03
CA ARG A 206 -11.71 5.11 -7.15
C ARG A 206 -10.49 5.64 -6.44
N ALA A 207 -9.68 4.72 -5.95
CA ALA A 207 -8.34 5.05 -5.50
C ALA A 207 -7.42 5.07 -6.72
N VAL A 208 -6.59 6.09 -6.83
CA VAL A 208 -5.63 6.24 -7.93
C VAL A 208 -4.23 6.36 -7.36
N THR A 209 -3.27 5.68 -7.97
CA THR A 209 -1.91 5.51 -7.43
C THR A 209 -0.86 6.09 -8.37
N SER A 210 0.26 6.52 -7.79
CA SER A 210 1.46 6.94 -8.53
C SER A 210 1.98 5.83 -9.43
N SER A 211 2.66 6.20 -10.51
CA SER A 211 3.24 5.26 -11.47
C SER A 211 4.29 4.37 -10.80
N TYR A 212 4.16 3.05 -10.99
CA TYR A 212 5.11 2.10 -10.43
C TYR A 212 5.24 0.83 -11.28
N GLU A 213 6.42 0.63 -11.85
CA GLU A 213 6.82 -0.54 -12.63
C GLU A 213 8.20 -1.01 -12.18
N THR A 214 8.32 -2.31 -11.87
CA THR A 214 9.59 -2.99 -11.64
C THR A 214 9.76 -4.15 -12.61
N ARG A 215 11.01 -4.57 -12.81
CA ARG A 215 11.35 -5.78 -13.56
C ARG A 215 12.01 -6.76 -12.63
N TYR A 216 11.36 -7.90 -12.46
CA TYR A 216 11.91 -9.03 -11.75
C TYR A 216 12.86 -9.81 -12.66
N SER A 217 14.15 -9.80 -12.34
CA SER A 217 15.13 -10.67 -12.99
C SER A 217 15.86 -11.51 -11.95
N PRO A 218 16.13 -12.81 -12.20
CA PRO A 218 16.95 -13.64 -11.31
C PRO A 218 18.39 -13.12 -11.15
N TYR A 219 18.84 -12.21 -12.02
CA TYR A 219 20.17 -11.59 -11.97
C TYR A 219 20.15 -10.13 -11.52
N ASN A 220 18.96 -9.51 -11.39
CA ASN A 220 18.81 -8.12 -11.00
C ASN A 220 17.49 -7.96 -10.22
N THR A 221 17.58 -8.19 -8.92
CA THR A 221 16.48 -8.05 -7.96
C THR A 221 16.40 -6.59 -7.50
N GLY A 222 15.94 -5.68 -8.35
CA GLY A 222 15.87 -4.27 -7.94
C GLY A 222 15.67 -3.24 -9.05
N GLN A 223 15.55 -3.65 -10.31
CA GLN A 223 15.34 -2.70 -11.39
C GLN A 223 13.94 -2.09 -11.32
N VAL A 224 13.89 -0.81 -10.99
CA VAL A 224 12.69 0.03 -11.07
C VAL A 224 12.69 0.72 -12.43
N VAL A 225 11.67 0.46 -13.25
CA VAL A 225 11.48 1.12 -14.56
C VAL A 225 10.87 2.50 -14.34
N THR A 226 9.87 2.58 -13.45
CA THR A 226 9.26 3.82 -13.01
C THR A 226 8.88 3.65 -11.55
N GLY A 227 9.23 4.60 -10.70
CA GLY A 227 8.92 4.56 -9.28
C GLY A 227 9.13 5.91 -8.65
N SER A 228 8.55 6.10 -7.48
CA SER A 228 8.66 7.34 -6.72
C SER A 228 9.68 7.17 -5.61
N PHE A 229 10.54 8.16 -5.43
CA PHE A 229 11.58 8.13 -4.41
C PHE A 229 11.56 9.38 -3.56
N LEU A 230 11.73 9.20 -2.26
CA LEU A 230 11.92 10.27 -1.28
C LEU A 230 13.24 10.04 -0.55
N THR A 231 14.04 11.09 -0.39
CA THR A 231 15.31 11.01 0.32
C THR A 231 15.31 11.95 1.51
N VAL A 232 15.64 11.38 2.66
CA VAL A 232 15.88 12.11 3.91
C VAL A 232 17.39 12.33 4.03
N ASN A 233 17.78 13.58 4.26
CA ASN A 233 19.12 13.94 4.68
C ASN A 233 19.07 14.36 6.16
N PHE A 234 19.63 13.52 7.02
CA PHE A 234 19.67 13.73 8.47
C PHE A 234 20.72 14.77 8.87
N ASN A 235 21.75 15.01 8.05
CA ASN A 235 22.74 16.05 8.30
C ASN A 235 22.12 17.45 8.23
N THR A 236 21.17 17.65 7.31
CA THR A 236 20.51 18.95 7.07
C THR A 236 19.07 19.01 7.58
N GLY A 237 18.51 17.88 8.01
CA GLY A 237 17.11 17.79 8.43
C GLY A 237 16.15 18.09 7.29
N LYS A 238 16.44 17.64 6.06
CA LYS A 238 15.63 17.90 4.87
C LYS A 238 15.12 16.62 4.21
N LEU A 239 13.93 16.70 3.63
CA LEU A 239 13.35 15.66 2.78
C LEU A 239 13.07 16.22 1.38
N GLY A 240 13.52 15.51 0.37
CA GLY A 240 13.26 15.82 -1.04
C GLY A 240 12.79 14.60 -1.82
N GLY A 241 12.37 14.81 -3.07
CA GLY A 241 11.93 13.74 -3.97
C GLY A 241 10.59 14.03 -4.64
N THR A 242 10.14 13.11 -5.47
CA THR A 242 8.90 13.26 -6.25
C THR A 242 8.09 11.97 -6.26
N ILE A 243 6.78 12.12 -6.04
CA ILE A 243 5.76 11.11 -6.28
C ILE A 243 5.29 11.26 -7.73
N ILE A 244 5.56 10.26 -8.56
CA ILE A 244 5.40 10.32 -10.02
C ILE A 244 3.93 10.08 -10.40
N GLY A 245 3.31 11.07 -11.04
CA GLY A 245 1.94 11.02 -11.53
C GLY A 245 1.74 10.20 -12.81
N ASN A 246 0.48 10.16 -13.26
CA ASN A 246 0.01 9.55 -14.51
C ASN A 246 -1.41 10.07 -14.82
N SER A 247 -2.05 9.55 -15.86
CA SER A 247 -3.40 9.95 -16.28
C SER A 247 -4.48 9.77 -15.21
N ASP A 248 -4.37 8.74 -14.36
CA ASP A 248 -5.34 8.49 -13.30
C ASP A 248 -5.05 9.34 -12.06
N PHE A 249 -3.79 9.30 -11.59
CA PHE A 249 -3.31 10.03 -10.42
C PHE A 249 -3.34 11.56 -10.61
N GLY A 250 -3.20 12.02 -11.85
CA GLY A 250 -2.97 13.41 -12.19
C GLY A 250 -1.50 13.80 -12.04
N ASP A 251 -1.26 15.09 -11.83
CA ASP A 251 0.09 15.64 -11.73
C ASP A 251 0.91 15.02 -10.59
N SER A 252 2.21 14.88 -10.83
CA SER A 252 3.20 14.49 -9.82
C SER A 252 3.15 15.42 -8.60
N ILE A 253 3.63 14.93 -7.46
CA ILE A 253 3.82 15.71 -6.25
C ILE A 253 5.32 15.80 -5.98
N THR A 254 5.87 17.01 -6.09
CA THR A 254 7.29 17.27 -5.81
C THR A 254 7.43 17.91 -4.44
N MET A 255 8.24 17.30 -3.56
CA MET A 255 8.57 17.87 -2.26
C MET A 255 9.45 19.12 -2.48
N GLN A 256 9.07 20.23 -1.85
CA GLN A 256 9.72 21.54 -2.07
C GLN A 256 10.64 21.90 -0.90
N ASP A 257 10.04 22.21 0.25
CA ASP A 257 10.77 22.50 1.48
C ASP A 257 10.12 21.72 2.62
N VAL A 258 10.72 20.57 2.95
CA VAL A 258 10.23 19.67 4.00
C VAL A 258 11.33 19.48 5.03
N ASN A 259 11.04 19.89 6.26
CA ASN A 259 11.94 19.77 7.40
C ASN A 259 11.69 18.45 8.14
N VAL A 260 12.77 17.81 8.58
CA VAL A 260 12.77 16.55 9.32
C VAL A 260 13.26 16.84 10.74
N ASN A 261 12.45 16.48 11.73
CA ASN A 261 12.73 16.66 13.14
C ASN A 261 12.50 15.32 13.87
N GLY A 262 13.58 14.63 14.22
CA GLY A 262 13.51 13.27 14.77
C GLY A 262 12.85 12.31 13.78
N ASN A 263 11.76 11.65 14.21
CA ASN A 263 11.00 10.71 13.38
C ASN A 263 9.78 11.34 12.67
N GLN A 264 9.68 12.67 12.62
CA GLN A 264 8.59 13.39 11.97
C GLN A 264 9.13 14.37 10.93
N PHE A 265 8.31 14.67 9.93
CA PHE A 265 8.62 15.70 8.95
C PHE A 265 7.37 16.49 8.55
N SER A 266 7.59 17.75 8.20
CA SER A 266 6.54 18.64 7.73
C SER A 266 7.08 19.76 6.85
N GLY A 267 6.24 20.30 5.98
CA GLY A 267 6.62 21.38 5.08
C GLY A 267 5.70 21.47 3.88
N THR A 268 6.27 21.74 2.71
CA THR A 268 5.49 22.01 1.49
C THR A 268 5.86 21.10 0.31
N ALA A 269 4.87 20.87 -0.55
CA ALA A 269 5.03 20.21 -1.84
C ALA A 269 4.22 20.93 -2.90
N SER A 270 4.50 20.67 -4.18
CA SER A 270 3.75 21.23 -5.30
C SER A 270 3.19 20.15 -6.23
N SER A 271 2.01 20.39 -6.78
CA SER A 271 1.38 19.53 -7.81
C SER A 271 0.49 20.37 -8.71
N GLY A 272 0.73 20.36 -10.02
CA GLY A 272 -0.09 21.12 -10.99
C GLY A 272 -0.15 22.63 -10.74
N GLY A 273 0.90 23.24 -10.16
CA GLY A 273 0.91 24.65 -9.76
C GLY A 273 0.24 24.94 -8.40
N HIS A 274 -0.32 23.94 -7.72
CA HIS A 274 -0.87 24.07 -6.37
C HIS A 274 0.18 23.74 -5.30
N THR A 275 0.18 24.51 -4.21
CA THR A 275 1.00 24.23 -3.02
C THR A 275 0.19 23.41 -2.02
N GLY A 276 0.75 22.29 -1.56
CA GLY A 276 0.18 21.42 -0.54
C GLY A 276 1.07 21.34 0.70
N GLN A 277 0.45 21.10 1.86
CA GLN A 277 1.12 20.92 3.14
C GLN A 277 1.47 19.44 3.34
N VAL A 278 2.74 19.15 3.56
CA VAL A 278 3.26 17.81 3.83
C VAL A 278 3.27 17.58 5.34
N SER A 279 2.79 16.43 5.79
CA SER A 279 2.90 15.96 7.17
C SER A 279 3.09 14.45 7.20
N GLY A 280 4.14 13.97 7.85
CA GLY A 280 4.43 12.54 7.91
C GLY A 280 5.53 12.19 8.89
N GLY A 281 5.97 10.94 8.83
CA GLY A 281 7.01 10.43 9.72
C GLY A 281 7.69 9.16 9.23
N LEU A 282 8.71 8.78 10.00
CA LEU A 282 9.46 7.54 9.85
C LEU A 282 8.82 6.47 10.73
N PHE A 283 8.72 5.26 10.19
CA PHE A 283 8.08 4.10 10.80
C PHE A 283 9.03 2.90 10.83
N ALA A 284 8.61 1.87 11.56
CA ALA A 284 9.37 0.66 11.89
C ALA A 284 10.44 0.86 12.97
N LYS A 285 10.45 -0.08 13.91
CA LYS A 285 11.52 -0.25 14.92
C LYS A 285 12.82 -0.67 14.23
N GLU A 286 13.91 -0.62 14.97
CA GLU A 286 15.18 -1.17 14.52
C GLU A 286 15.15 -2.70 14.43
N GLU A 287 16.03 -3.24 13.59
CA GLU A 287 16.30 -4.67 13.50
C GLU A 287 17.63 -4.97 14.20
N ARG A 288 17.67 -6.06 14.95
CA ARG A 288 18.83 -6.47 15.74
C ARG A 288 19.16 -7.92 15.43
N PHE A 289 20.45 -8.21 15.36
CA PHE A 289 20.94 -9.58 15.37
C PHE A 289 20.48 -10.30 16.65
N TYR A 290 20.55 -11.63 16.64
CA TYR A 290 20.23 -12.46 17.81
C TYR A 290 21.00 -12.04 19.08
N SER A 291 22.23 -11.50 18.93
CA SER A 291 23.04 -10.98 20.03
C SER A 291 22.53 -9.66 20.66
N GLY A 292 21.52 -9.03 20.06
CA GLY A 292 21.03 -7.69 20.42
C GLY A 292 21.79 -6.54 19.75
N THR A 293 22.83 -6.85 18.97
CA THR A 293 23.57 -5.84 18.18
C THR A 293 22.69 -5.27 17.08
N LEU A 294 22.74 -3.95 16.88
CA LEU A 294 21.99 -3.26 15.83
C LEU A 294 22.40 -3.77 14.45
N GLU A 295 21.43 -4.26 13.67
CA GLU A 295 21.62 -4.72 12.29
C GLU A 295 21.14 -3.64 11.30
N HIS A 296 19.92 -3.14 11.51
CA HIS A 296 19.36 -2.04 10.75
C HIS A 296 18.74 -1.00 11.70
N PRO A 297 18.99 0.30 11.50
CA PRO A 297 18.40 1.34 12.32
C PRO A 297 16.89 1.42 12.08
N SER A 298 16.17 2.02 13.05
CA SER A 298 14.75 2.35 12.90
C SER A 298 14.50 3.27 11.71
N GLY A 299 13.23 3.46 11.33
CA GLY A 299 12.89 4.25 10.15
C GLY A 299 13.08 3.48 8.85
N GLY A 300 12.86 2.17 8.87
CA GLY A 300 12.86 1.31 7.68
C GLY A 300 11.65 1.53 6.75
N GLU A 301 10.62 2.22 7.23
CA GLU A 301 9.43 2.60 6.46
C GLU A 301 9.17 4.10 6.59
N ILE A 302 8.47 4.68 5.61
CA ILE A 302 8.12 6.10 5.58
C ILE A 302 6.67 6.28 5.13
N GLY A 303 5.96 7.25 5.70
CA GLY A 303 4.61 7.56 5.26
C GLY A 303 4.13 8.93 5.72
N GLY A 304 3.09 9.42 5.07
CA GLY A 304 2.51 10.71 5.38
C GLY A 304 1.34 11.09 4.48
N THR A 305 0.99 12.37 4.54
CA THR A 305 -0.05 13.00 3.74
C THR A 305 0.44 14.30 3.10
N VAL A 306 -0.17 14.67 1.99
CA VAL A 306 -0.04 15.98 1.34
C VAL A 306 -1.43 16.58 1.20
N ASN A 307 -1.67 17.72 1.85
CA ASN A 307 -2.97 18.37 1.92
C ASN A 307 -2.95 19.70 1.14
N PHE A 308 -3.68 19.76 0.03
CA PHE A 308 -3.82 20.92 -0.85
C PHE A 308 -5.06 21.78 -0.49
N GLY A 309 -5.77 21.44 0.58
CA GLY A 309 -6.95 22.14 1.05
C GLY A 309 -8.05 21.19 1.54
N SER A 310 -9.01 21.75 2.27
CA SER A 310 -10.16 21.00 2.77
C SER A 310 -10.92 20.34 1.61
N ASN A 311 -11.13 19.02 1.71
CA ASN A 311 -11.80 18.19 0.69
C ASN A 311 -11.19 18.27 -0.73
N SER A 312 -9.93 18.72 -0.88
CA SER A 312 -9.30 18.81 -2.19
C SER A 312 -9.08 17.43 -2.79
N PRO A 313 -9.44 17.20 -4.08
CA PRO A 313 -9.18 15.92 -4.76
C PRO A 313 -7.68 15.70 -5.03
N LEU A 314 -6.84 16.72 -4.83
CA LEU A 314 -5.39 16.62 -4.94
C LEU A 314 -4.75 16.03 -3.67
N ASN A 315 -5.49 15.96 -2.56
CA ASN A 315 -5.00 15.42 -1.30
C ASN A 315 -4.52 13.98 -1.48
N ALA A 316 -3.35 13.68 -0.93
CA ALA A 316 -2.70 12.39 -1.08
C ALA A 316 -2.28 11.80 0.27
N SER A 317 -2.30 10.49 0.39
CA SER A 317 -1.46 9.75 1.34
C SER A 317 -0.32 9.06 0.59
N PHE A 318 0.75 8.73 1.28
CA PHE A 318 1.84 7.93 0.72
C PHE A 318 2.46 7.03 1.77
N GLY A 319 3.06 5.94 1.30
CA GLY A 319 3.80 4.99 2.12
C GLY A 319 4.87 4.27 1.30
N GLY A 320 5.92 3.80 1.97
CA GLY A 320 7.00 3.08 1.30
C GLY A 320 8.06 2.53 2.24
N THR A 321 9.06 1.89 1.63
CA THR A 321 10.13 1.17 2.32
C THR A 321 11.49 1.81 2.02
N ARG A 322 12.42 1.70 2.97
CA ARG A 322 13.79 2.17 2.81
C ARG A 322 14.51 1.26 1.82
N ARG A 323 14.87 1.82 0.65
CA ARG A 323 15.66 1.12 -0.37
C ARG A 323 17.12 1.06 0.03
N GLU A 324 17.64 2.17 0.55
CA GLU A 324 19.06 2.32 0.85
C GLU A 324 19.27 3.35 1.96
N TYR A 325 20.32 3.18 2.76
CA TYR A 325 20.78 4.19 3.69
C TYR A 325 22.31 4.16 3.83
N ASN A 326 22.88 5.30 4.16
CA ASN A 326 24.28 5.44 4.53
C ASN A 326 24.40 6.49 5.65
N ALA A 327 24.71 6.04 6.87
CA ALA A 327 24.85 6.91 8.04
C ALA A 327 26.10 7.81 7.99
N ALA A 328 27.11 7.44 7.17
CA ALA A 328 28.36 8.17 7.00
C ALA A 328 28.35 9.13 5.80
N ASP A 329 27.25 9.21 5.05
CA ASP A 329 27.12 10.18 3.96
C ASP A 329 27.26 11.62 4.49
N THR A 330 28.08 12.43 3.84
CA THR A 330 28.37 13.82 4.23
C THR A 330 27.70 14.86 3.33
N SER A 331 26.91 14.42 2.35
CA SER A 331 26.14 15.29 1.46
C SER A 331 25.22 16.22 2.25
N THR A 332 24.98 17.40 1.69
CA THR A 332 24.08 18.42 2.22
C THR A 332 22.82 18.59 1.37
N ASP A 333 22.60 17.71 0.38
CA ASP A 333 21.42 17.74 -0.50
C ASP A 333 20.49 16.53 -0.28
N THR A 334 19.37 16.52 -0.98
CA THR A 334 18.37 15.44 -0.96
C THR A 334 18.39 14.59 -2.24
N SER A 335 19.53 14.54 -2.95
CA SER A 335 19.71 13.62 -4.08
C SER A 335 19.59 12.17 -3.63
N HIS A 336 19.05 11.30 -4.48
CA HIS A 336 18.83 9.90 -4.14
C HIS A 336 20.13 9.11 -4.01
N LEU A 337 20.17 8.17 -3.07
CA LEU A 337 21.15 7.09 -3.06
C LEU A 337 20.74 6.08 -4.14
N VAL A 338 21.70 5.68 -4.98
CA VAL A 338 21.45 4.93 -6.23
C VAL A 338 22.39 3.73 -6.36
N SER A 339 22.77 3.10 -5.24
CA SER A 339 23.54 1.86 -5.31
C SER A 339 22.76 0.80 -6.11
N PRO A 340 23.48 -0.01 -6.91
CA PRO A 340 22.87 -1.01 -7.79
C PRO A 340 22.04 -2.05 -7.04
#